data_AF-A0A9W4HLI1-F1
#
_entry.id   AF-A0A9W4HLI1-F1
#
_cell.length_a   1.000
_cell.length_b   1.000
_cell.length_c   1.000
_cell.angle_alpha   90.00
_cell.angle_beta   90.00
_cell.angle_gamma   90.00
#
_symmetry.space_group_name_H-M   'P 1'
#
loop_
_entity.id
_entity.type
_entity.pdbx_description
1 polymer ?
#
loop_
_entity_poly.entity_id
_entity_poly.type
_entity_poly.pdbx_seq_one_letter_code
_entity_poly.pdbx_strand_id
1 'polypeptide(L)'
;MALTEDLRASVIASCADPLPGNVVSQYGKRVIKISDHQVVKRGIGVTKEEYENQRIAYELVDSRIARIPRKIIDPLDDMSAKQRIARVLDHFATLRHNVPGSLYEGPCRGILFPDTEDWAFDSLDAMEKWFNSRLFVHNPTLTLQDCEFVFCHLDIAPRNILWQEDGTLCLVDWASAGFYPRLFEFCVQWISKY
;
A
#
# COMPACT_ATOMS: atom_id res chain seq x y z
N MET A 1 22.26 -3.12 -20.23
CA MET A 1 22.21 -3.92 -21.47
C MET A 1 20.80 -3.80 -22.02
N ALA A 2 20.62 -3.27 -23.23
CA ALA A 2 19.28 -3.14 -23.82
C ALA A 2 18.71 -4.54 -24.11
N LEU A 3 17.42 -4.74 -23.84
CA LEU A 3 16.71 -5.97 -24.19
C LEU A 3 16.67 -6.07 -25.72
N THR A 4 16.92 -7.25 -26.27
CA THR A 4 16.85 -7.49 -27.72
C THR A 4 15.41 -7.30 -28.21
N GLU A 5 15.23 -6.89 -29.48
CA GLU A 5 13.90 -6.72 -30.10
C GLU A 5 13.04 -7.99 -29.97
N ASP A 6 13.65 -9.17 -30.13
CA ASP A 6 12.97 -10.47 -29.98
C ASP A 6 12.45 -10.70 -28.55
N LEU A 7 13.22 -10.29 -27.54
CA LEU A 7 12.82 -10.44 -26.14
C LEU A 7 11.69 -9.46 -25.80
N ARG A 8 11.72 -8.25 -26.38
CA ARG A 8 10.66 -7.25 -26.24
C ARG A 8 9.35 -7.74 -26.88
N ALA A 9 9.40 -8.30 -28.09
CA ALA A 9 8.23 -8.87 -28.76
C ALA A 9 7.64 -10.06 -27.99
N SER A 10 8.49 -10.93 -27.45
CA SER A 10 8.08 -12.09 -26.64
C SER A 10 7.37 -11.69 -25.33
N VAL A 11 7.86 -10.65 -24.65
CA VAL A 11 7.23 -10.12 -23.43
C VAL A 11 5.86 -9.52 -23.73
N ILE A 12 5.71 -8.78 -24.84
CA ILE A 12 4.44 -8.18 -25.25
C ILE A 12 3.40 -9.27 -25.54
N ALA A 13 3.77 -10.31 -26.30
CA ALA A 13 2.89 -11.43 -26.60
C ALA A 13 2.45 -12.17 -25.33
N SER A 14 3.38 -12.43 -24.40
CA SER A 14 3.10 -13.09 -23.12
C SER A 14 2.17 -12.28 -22.21
N CYS A 15 2.23 -10.95 -22.30
CA CYS A 15 1.36 -10.06 -21.52
C CYS A 15 -0.05 -9.93 -22.10
N ALA A 16 -0.19 -10.05 -23.43
CA ALA A 16 -1.47 -10.00 -24.12
C ALA A 16 -2.29 -11.28 -23.88
N ASP A 17 -1.66 -12.45 -24.02
CA ASP A 17 -2.32 -13.76 -23.87
C ASP A 17 -1.44 -14.76 -23.10
N PRO A 18 -1.40 -14.70 -21.77
CA PRO A 18 -0.55 -15.57 -20.97
C PRO A 18 -1.14 -16.98 -20.87
N LEU A 19 -0.29 -17.97 -21.10
CA LEU A 19 -0.60 -19.36 -20.81
C LEU A 19 -1.02 -19.52 -19.33
N PRO A 20 -2.05 -20.32 -19.00
CA PRO A 20 -2.58 -20.46 -17.64
C PRO A 20 -1.52 -20.80 -16.58
N GLY A 21 -0.47 -21.56 -16.96
CA GLY A 21 0.64 -21.93 -16.06
C GLY A 21 1.63 -20.79 -15.74
N ASN A 22 1.55 -19.66 -16.45
CA ASN A 22 2.43 -18.50 -16.26
C ASN A 22 1.74 -17.36 -15.48
N VAL A 23 0.45 -17.51 -15.18
CA VAL A 23 -0.32 -16.56 -14.37
C VAL A 23 -0.12 -16.91 -12.90
N VAL A 24 0.65 -16.08 -12.19
CA VAL A 24 1.05 -16.35 -10.80
C VAL A 24 -0.01 -15.84 -9.80
N SER A 25 -0.87 -14.90 -10.22
CA SER A 25 -2.00 -14.41 -9.43
C SER A 25 -3.21 -14.06 -10.31
N GLN A 26 -4.39 -14.50 -9.87
CA GLN A 26 -5.67 -14.36 -10.61
C GLN A 26 -6.59 -13.25 -10.06
N TYR A 27 -6.28 -12.65 -8.89
CA TYR A 27 -7.08 -11.57 -8.29
C TYR A 27 -6.21 -10.32 -8.04
N GLY A 28 -6.68 -9.16 -8.50
CA GLY A 28 -5.91 -7.90 -8.50
C GLY A 28 -5.03 -7.71 -9.75
N LYS A 29 -4.10 -6.74 -9.69
CA LYS A 29 -3.14 -6.44 -10.77
C LYS A 29 -2.39 -7.74 -11.16
N ARG A 30 -2.74 -8.32 -12.31
CA ARG A 30 -2.32 -9.65 -12.79
C ARG A 30 -0.80 -9.69 -12.97
N VAL A 31 -0.14 -10.64 -12.31
CA VAL A 31 1.31 -10.85 -12.42
C VAL A 31 1.57 -12.06 -13.31
N ILE A 32 2.39 -11.88 -14.35
CA ILE A 32 2.77 -12.93 -15.31
C ILE A 32 4.25 -13.22 -15.17
N LYS A 33 4.60 -14.50 -15.03
CA LYS A 33 5.98 -14.98 -15.09
C LYS A 33 6.41 -15.09 -16.55
N ILE A 34 7.47 -14.36 -16.92
CA ILE A 34 8.05 -14.38 -18.28
C ILE A 34 9.38 -15.16 -18.34
N SER A 35 10.02 -15.38 -17.19
CA SER A 35 11.16 -16.30 -17.04
C SER A 35 11.31 -16.74 -15.58
N ASP A 36 12.28 -17.61 -15.29
CA ASP A 36 12.56 -18.08 -13.92
C ASP A 36 12.94 -16.99 -12.92
N HIS A 37 13.33 -15.81 -13.41
CA HIS A 37 13.76 -14.69 -12.59
C HIS A 37 13.03 -13.37 -12.88
N GLN A 38 12.00 -13.38 -13.73
CA GLN A 38 11.31 -12.15 -14.14
C GLN A 38 9.79 -12.33 -14.19
N VAL A 39 9.10 -11.35 -13.60
CA VAL A 39 7.64 -11.22 -13.61
C VAL A 39 7.22 -9.82 -14.03
N VAL A 40 6.06 -9.70 -14.67
CA VAL A 40 5.49 -8.44 -15.17
C VAL A 40 4.08 -8.24 -14.62
N LYS A 41 3.73 -6.99 -14.29
CA LYS A 41 2.44 -6.59 -13.72
C LYS A 41 1.55 -5.99 -14.82
N ARG A 42 0.33 -6.50 -14.99
CA ARG A 42 -0.70 -6.00 -15.92
C ARG A 42 -2.02 -5.73 -15.20
N GLY A 43 -2.80 -4.76 -15.64
CA GLY A 43 -4.11 -4.44 -15.05
C GLY A 43 -4.64 -3.07 -15.49
N ILE A 44 -5.91 -2.79 -15.19
CA ILE A 44 -6.52 -1.47 -15.47
C ILE A 44 -5.69 -0.39 -14.75
N GLY A 45 -5.20 0.59 -15.49
CA GLY A 45 -4.40 1.71 -14.98
C GLY A 45 -2.88 1.51 -14.93
N VAL A 46 -2.30 0.55 -15.67
CA VAL A 46 -0.86 0.50 -15.93
C VAL A 46 -0.65 0.61 -17.43
N THR A 47 -0.21 1.78 -17.90
CA THR A 47 0.02 2.02 -19.34
C THR A 47 1.51 1.88 -19.68
N LYS A 48 1.81 1.53 -20.94
CA LYS A 48 3.20 1.47 -21.44
C LYS A 48 3.85 2.86 -21.36
N GLU A 49 3.03 3.87 -21.63
CA GLU A 49 3.34 5.28 -21.59
C GLU A 49 3.73 5.71 -20.17
N GLU A 50 3.03 5.27 -19.14
CA GLU A 50 3.34 5.59 -17.74
C GLU A 50 4.70 5.02 -17.31
N TYR A 51 5.00 3.77 -17.67
CA TYR A 51 6.30 3.16 -17.40
C TYR A 51 7.44 3.88 -18.12
N GLU A 52 7.29 4.15 -19.42
CA GLU A 52 8.33 4.83 -20.19
C GLU A 52 8.49 6.29 -19.74
N ASN A 53 7.40 6.99 -19.42
CA ASN A 53 7.46 8.34 -18.88
C ASN A 53 8.15 8.37 -17.51
N GLN A 54 7.89 7.40 -16.63
CA GLN A 54 8.58 7.29 -15.34
C GLN A 54 10.08 6.99 -15.51
N ARG A 55 10.45 6.11 -16.45
CA ARG A 55 11.86 5.83 -16.78
C ARG A 55 12.56 7.07 -17.35
N ILE A 56 11.92 7.77 -18.27
CA ILE A 56 12.45 9.00 -18.87
C ILE A 56 12.58 10.09 -17.81
N ALA A 57 11.56 10.28 -16.95
CA ALA A 57 11.62 11.23 -15.84
C ALA A 57 12.77 10.89 -14.88
N TYR A 58 13.00 9.60 -14.61
CA TYR A 58 14.14 9.17 -13.80
C TYR A 58 15.49 9.59 -14.40
N GLU A 59 15.64 9.49 -15.71
CA GLU A 59 16.88 9.85 -16.41
C GLU A 59 17.05 11.38 -16.52
N LEU A 60 15.96 12.13 -16.66
CA LEU A 60 15.99 13.58 -16.90
C LEU A 60 16.05 14.42 -15.63
N VAL A 61 15.39 14.00 -14.56
CA VAL A 61 15.24 14.80 -13.35
C VAL A 61 16.50 14.68 -12.49
N ASP A 62 17.11 15.82 -12.15
CA ASP A 62 18.22 15.87 -11.20
C ASP A 62 17.75 15.30 -9.85
N SER A 63 18.34 14.19 -9.43
CA SER A 63 17.96 13.48 -8.21
C SER A 63 18.20 14.29 -6.94
N ARG A 64 18.99 15.38 -7.01
CA ARG A 64 19.16 16.36 -5.93
C ARG A 64 17.96 17.32 -5.81
N ILE A 65 17.19 17.48 -6.89
CA ILE A 65 15.99 18.31 -6.95
C ILE A 65 14.75 17.45 -6.67
N ALA A 66 14.59 16.33 -7.37
CA ALA A 66 13.50 15.39 -7.14
C ALA A 66 13.90 13.95 -7.50
N ARG A 67 13.67 13.01 -6.58
CA ARG A 67 14.04 11.60 -6.79
C ARG A 67 12.86 10.85 -7.40
N ILE A 68 13.05 10.35 -8.62
CA ILE A 68 12.10 9.46 -9.28
C ILE A 68 12.43 8.01 -8.88
N PRO A 69 11.45 7.15 -8.56
CA PRO A 69 11.70 5.75 -8.25
C PRO A 69 11.88 4.92 -9.54
N ARG A 70 12.85 3.98 -9.57
CA ARG A 70 13.10 3.10 -10.73
C ARG A 70 12.07 1.99 -10.92
N LYS A 71 11.38 1.55 -9.86
CA LYS A 71 10.54 0.34 -9.92
C LYS A 71 9.50 0.30 -8.81
N ILE A 72 8.24 0.06 -9.19
CA ILE A 72 7.22 -0.44 -8.26
C ILE A 72 7.40 -1.96 -8.23
N ILE A 73 8.18 -2.46 -7.27
CA ILE A 73 8.29 -3.91 -7.02
C ILE A 73 7.02 -4.33 -6.27
N ASP A 74 6.35 -5.38 -6.73
CA ASP A 74 5.29 -6.00 -5.93
C ASP A 74 5.94 -6.73 -4.75
N PRO A 75 5.86 -6.19 -3.52
CA PRO A 75 6.64 -6.68 -2.39
C PRO A 75 6.08 -7.96 -1.76
N LEU A 76 4.94 -8.45 -2.25
CA LEU A 76 4.23 -9.57 -1.61
C LEU A 76 4.79 -10.96 -1.97
N ASP A 77 5.74 -11.05 -2.92
CA ASP A 77 6.41 -12.32 -3.26
C ASP A 77 7.88 -12.39 -2.82
N ASP A 78 8.45 -11.28 -2.35
CA ASP A 78 9.84 -11.22 -1.87
C ASP A 78 9.89 -11.28 -0.33
N MET A 79 10.49 -12.33 0.22
CA MET A 79 10.65 -12.50 1.67
C MET A 79 11.44 -11.36 2.31
N SER A 80 12.42 -10.78 1.59
CA SER A 80 13.18 -9.64 2.08
C SER A 80 12.33 -8.38 2.15
N ALA A 81 11.41 -8.18 1.20
CA ALA A 81 10.45 -7.09 1.22
C ALA A 81 9.45 -7.21 2.37
N LYS A 82 8.90 -8.42 2.60
CA LYS A 82 8.01 -8.71 3.75
C LYS A 82 8.68 -8.38 5.09
N GLN A 83 9.94 -8.81 5.26
CA GLN A 83 10.70 -8.53 6.48
C GLN A 83 10.93 -7.03 6.68
N ARG A 84 11.15 -6.27 5.62
CA ARG A 84 11.31 -4.81 5.70
C ARG A 84 10.00 -4.11 6.07
N ILE A 85 8.88 -4.50 5.47
CA ILE A 85 7.56 -3.96 5.85
C ILE A 85 7.24 -4.31 7.31
N ALA A 86 7.53 -5.54 7.74
CA ALA A 86 7.35 -5.93 9.14
C ALA A 86 8.18 -5.05 10.10
N ARG A 87 9.45 -4.77 9.77
CA ARG A 87 10.29 -3.84 10.55
C ARG A 87 9.72 -2.42 10.60
N VAL A 88 9.11 -1.94 9.51
CA VAL A 88 8.45 -0.62 9.50
C VAL A 88 7.23 -0.63 10.42
N LEU A 89 6.39 -1.66 10.36
CA LEU A 89 5.24 -1.82 11.25
C LEU A 89 5.65 -1.93 12.72
N ASP A 90 6.75 -2.64 13.01
CA ASP A 90 7.29 -2.73 14.37
C ASP A 90 7.83 -1.38 14.85
N HIS A 91 8.48 -0.60 13.98
CA HIS A 91 8.90 0.75 14.30
C HIS A 91 7.72 1.69 14.54
N PHE A 92 6.68 1.63 13.70
CA PHE A 92 5.46 2.41 13.88
C PHE A 92 4.77 2.10 15.21
N ALA A 93 4.78 0.83 15.64
CA ALA A 93 4.24 0.41 16.92
C ALA A 93 4.98 1.02 18.14
N THR A 94 6.20 1.52 17.99
CA THR A 94 6.91 2.21 19.08
C THR A 94 6.52 3.68 19.21
N LEU A 95 5.93 4.28 18.17
CA LEU A 95 5.46 5.65 18.17
C LEU A 95 4.04 5.69 18.70
N ARG A 96 3.86 6.26 19.90
CA ARG A 96 2.58 6.22 20.63
C ARG A 96 2.04 7.62 20.87
N HIS A 97 0.72 7.73 20.94
CA HIS A 97 0.02 8.96 21.30
C HIS A 97 -1.21 8.65 22.14
N ASN A 98 -1.68 9.62 22.93
CA ASN A 98 -2.84 9.42 23.82
C ASN A 98 -4.17 9.82 23.17
N VAL A 99 -4.10 10.61 22.10
CA VAL A 99 -5.27 11.06 21.34
C VAL A 99 -5.28 10.31 20.00
N PRO A 100 -6.38 9.64 19.65
CA PRO A 100 -6.48 8.94 18.38
C PRO A 100 -6.86 9.89 17.24
N GLY A 101 -6.62 9.47 16.00
CA GLY A 101 -7.02 10.20 14.81
C GLY A 101 -5.85 10.62 13.93
N SER A 102 -6.15 11.48 12.97
CA SER A 102 -5.23 11.91 11.92
C SER A 102 -3.96 12.57 12.46
N LEU A 103 -2.83 12.35 11.77
CA LEU A 103 -1.56 13.02 12.08
C LEU A 103 -1.63 14.55 12.06
N TYR A 104 -2.45 15.13 11.19
CA TYR A 104 -2.57 16.58 11.06
C TYR A 104 -3.69 17.17 11.93
N GLU A 105 -4.24 16.37 12.87
CA GLU A 105 -5.32 16.74 13.80
C GLU A 105 -6.62 17.19 13.11
N GLY A 106 -6.84 16.79 11.85
CA GLY A 106 -8.08 17.00 11.13
C GLY A 106 -8.86 15.72 10.84
N PRO A 107 -9.75 15.75 9.84
CA PRO A 107 -10.54 14.60 9.45
C PRO A 107 -9.73 13.33 9.21
N CYS A 108 -10.22 12.22 9.76
CA CYS A 108 -9.70 10.90 9.46
C CYS A 108 -10.10 10.52 8.02
N ARG A 109 -9.16 9.97 7.26
CA ARG A 109 -9.36 9.58 5.84
C ARG A 109 -9.01 8.11 5.64
N GLY A 110 -9.44 7.56 4.52
CA GLY A 110 -9.15 6.18 4.13
C GLY A 110 -10.29 5.22 4.42
N ILE A 111 -10.07 3.95 4.10
CA ILE A 111 -11.11 2.93 3.94
C ILE A 111 -11.97 2.64 5.19
N LEU A 112 -11.51 3.03 6.38
CA LEU A 112 -12.27 2.87 7.63
C LEU A 112 -13.28 4.00 7.87
N PHE A 113 -13.14 5.12 7.15
CA PHE A 113 -13.89 6.34 7.38
C PHE A 113 -14.64 6.75 6.10
N PRO A 114 -15.87 7.29 6.21
CA PRO A 114 -16.61 7.76 5.06
C PRO A 114 -15.96 9.01 4.45
N ASP A 115 -15.87 9.09 3.12
CA ASP A 115 -15.25 10.20 2.41
C ASP A 115 -15.98 11.55 2.58
N THR A 116 -17.26 11.50 2.95
CA THR A 116 -18.19 12.64 2.93
C THR A 116 -18.29 13.39 4.26
N GLU A 117 -17.64 12.92 5.33
CA GLU A 117 -17.82 13.47 6.66
C GLU A 117 -16.46 13.83 7.27
N ASP A 118 -16.33 15.07 7.75
CA ASP A 118 -15.10 15.58 8.37
C ASP A 118 -15.02 15.13 9.85
N TRP A 119 -14.74 13.84 10.07
CA TRP A 119 -14.64 13.27 11.42
C TRP A 119 -13.23 13.36 12.00
N ALA A 120 -13.07 14.15 13.04
CA ALA A 120 -11.93 14.07 13.95
C ALA A 120 -12.39 13.46 15.29
N PHE A 121 -11.49 12.73 15.94
CA PHE A 121 -11.71 12.19 17.28
C PHE A 121 -10.82 12.95 18.27
N ASP A 122 -11.39 13.33 19.41
CA ASP A 122 -10.66 13.96 20.51
C ASP A 122 -10.31 12.98 21.62
N SER A 123 -10.83 11.75 21.55
CA SER A 123 -10.72 10.74 22.61
C SER A 123 -11.01 9.32 22.10
N LEU A 124 -10.53 8.33 22.85
CA LEU A 124 -10.84 6.91 22.63
C LEU A 124 -12.35 6.66 22.69
N ASP A 125 -13.03 7.24 23.68
CA ASP A 125 -14.46 7.08 23.89
C ASP A 125 -15.27 7.63 22.71
N ALA A 126 -14.88 8.77 22.13
CA ALA A 126 -15.51 9.31 20.93
C ALA A 126 -15.35 8.37 19.72
N MET A 127 -14.15 7.82 19.50
CA MET A 127 -13.88 6.85 18.45
C MET A 127 -14.69 5.57 18.63
N GLU A 128 -14.70 5.01 19.84
CA GLU A 128 -15.43 3.78 20.16
C GLU A 128 -16.94 3.95 19.97
N LYS A 129 -17.52 5.07 20.46
CA LYS A 129 -18.92 5.42 20.24
C LYS A 129 -19.27 5.52 18.76
N TRP A 130 -18.39 6.12 17.96
CA TRP A 130 -18.59 6.28 16.52
C TRP A 130 -18.59 4.95 15.76
N PHE A 131 -17.70 4.02 16.11
CA PHE A 131 -17.72 2.67 15.53
C PHE A 131 -18.97 1.90 15.96
N ASN A 132 -19.30 1.95 17.25
CA ASN A 132 -20.49 1.27 17.79
C ASN A 132 -21.80 1.80 17.20
N SER A 133 -21.90 3.09 16.87
CA SER A 133 -23.10 3.65 16.25
C SER A 133 -23.36 3.14 14.82
N ARG A 134 -22.38 2.45 14.22
CA ARG A 134 -22.45 1.90 12.85
C ARG A 134 -22.59 0.37 12.83
N LEU A 135 -22.62 -0.28 13.99
CA LEU A 135 -22.87 -1.71 14.08
C LEU A 135 -24.36 -2.01 13.90
N PHE A 136 -24.69 -3.15 13.30
CA PHE A 136 -26.05 -3.66 13.33
C PHE A 136 -26.46 -3.98 14.78
N VAL A 137 -27.74 -3.78 15.11
CA VAL A 137 -28.28 -3.92 16.50
C VAL A 137 -27.97 -5.28 17.16
N HIS A 138 -27.77 -6.34 16.38
CA HIS A 138 -27.47 -7.68 16.89
C HIS A 138 -25.97 -7.98 17.04
N ASN A 139 -25.09 -7.07 16.62
CA ASN A 139 -23.65 -7.25 16.78
C ASN A 139 -23.21 -6.90 18.21
N PRO A 140 -22.22 -7.62 18.76
CA PRO A 140 -21.62 -7.23 20.02
C PRO A 140 -20.95 -5.86 19.91
N THR A 141 -21.02 -5.05 20.97
CA THR A 141 -20.33 -3.77 21.05
C THR A 141 -18.82 -3.95 20.94
N LEU A 142 -18.19 -3.13 20.11
CA LEU A 142 -16.75 -2.98 20.03
C LEU A 142 -16.26 -2.28 21.30
N THR A 143 -15.25 -2.86 21.94
CA THR A 143 -14.44 -2.19 22.97
C THR A 143 -13.03 -2.00 22.43
N LEU A 144 -12.56 -0.76 22.46
CA LEU A 144 -11.18 -0.36 22.17
C LEU A 144 -10.42 -0.06 23.47
N GLN A 145 -11.06 -0.26 24.62
CA GLN A 145 -10.41 -0.16 25.93
C GLN A 145 -9.18 -1.07 25.95
N ASP A 146 -8.10 -0.59 26.57
CA ASP A 146 -6.78 -1.22 26.62
C ASP A 146 -5.99 -1.27 25.28
N CYS A 147 -6.54 -0.75 24.18
CA CYS A 147 -5.76 -0.59 22.95
C CYS A 147 -4.81 0.61 23.07
N GLU A 148 -3.52 0.40 22.82
CA GLU A 148 -2.58 1.50 22.60
C GLU A 148 -2.81 2.12 21.21
N PHE A 149 -2.84 3.45 21.15
CA PHE A 149 -2.78 4.15 19.87
C PHE A 149 -1.34 4.29 19.42
N VAL A 150 -1.03 3.59 18.34
CA VAL A 150 0.27 3.61 17.70
C VAL A 150 0.18 4.33 16.37
N PHE A 151 1.32 4.77 15.87
CA PHE A 151 1.38 5.33 14.54
C PHE A 151 0.95 4.28 13.51
N CYS A 152 0.05 4.64 12.61
CA CYS A 152 -0.42 3.78 11.52
C CYS A 152 -0.46 4.61 10.22
N HIS A 153 -0.16 3.94 9.11
CA HIS A 153 -0.33 4.45 7.75
C HIS A 153 -1.72 4.11 7.20
N LEU A 154 -2.29 2.95 7.59
CA LEU A 154 -3.61 2.46 7.18
C LEU A 154 -3.83 2.25 5.67
N ASP A 155 -2.79 2.38 4.86
CA ASP A 155 -2.81 2.05 3.42
C ASP A 155 -1.47 1.49 2.94
N ILE A 156 -0.89 0.57 3.73
CA ILE A 156 0.31 -0.15 3.34
C ILE A 156 -0.07 -1.14 2.25
N ALA A 157 0.10 -0.73 1.00
CA ALA A 157 -0.16 -1.54 -0.18
C ALA A 157 1.04 -1.44 -1.14
N PRO A 158 1.24 -2.44 -2.04
CA PRO A 158 2.30 -2.41 -3.04
C PRO A 158 2.35 -1.11 -3.88
N ARG A 159 1.20 -0.44 -4.07
CA ARG A 159 1.08 0.83 -4.79
C ARG A 159 1.68 2.03 -4.05
N ASN A 160 1.78 1.94 -2.72
CA ASN A 160 2.22 3.02 -1.83
C ASN A 160 3.65 2.79 -1.29
N ILE A 161 4.36 1.81 -1.84
CA ILE A 161 5.72 1.47 -1.45
C ILE A 161 6.66 1.72 -2.63
N LEU A 162 7.60 2.64 -2.43
CA LEU A 162 8.66 2.93 -3.39
C LEU A 162 9.96 2.31 -2.90
N TRP A 163 10.51 1.37 -3.67
CA TRP A 163 11.77 0.72 -3.34
C TRP A 163 12.96 1.54 -3.83
N GLN A 164 13.94 1.74 -2.96
CA GLN A 164 15.18 2.43 -3.29
C GLN A 164 16.30 1.44 -3.66
N GLU A 165 17.30 1.92 -4.38
CA GLU A 165 18.44 1.11 -4.86
C GLU A 165 19.34 0.61 -3.73
N ASP A 166 19.41 1.34 -2.62
CA ASP A 166 20.14 0.95 -1.41
C ASP A 166 19.39 -0.10 -0.56
N GLY A 167 18.22 -0.55 -1.04
CA GLY A 167 17.36 -1.49 -0.32
C GLY A 167 16.52 -0.85 0.78
N THR A 168 16.51 0.47 0.92
CA THR A 168 15.50 1.13 1.75
C THR A 168 14.17 1.25 1.00
N LEU A 169 13.12 1.65 1.72
CA LEU A 169 11.81 1.91 1.12
C LEU A 169 11.30 3.28 1.56
N CYS A 170 10.52 3.91 0.69
CA CYS A 170 9.67 5.04 1.03
C CYS A 170 8.22 4.61 1.02
N LEU A 171 7.48 5.05 2.03
CA LEU A 171 6.03 4.99 2.04
C LEU A 171 5.48 6.33 1.54
N VAL A 172 4.42 6.25 0.73
CA VAL A 172 3.72 7.41 0.17
C VAL A 172 2.22 7.24 0.38
N ASP A 173 1.43 8.27 0.07
CA ASP A 173 -0.02 8.29 0.29
C ASP A 173 -0.40 8.20 1.78
N TRP A 174 -0.01 9.25 2.51
CA TRP A 174 -0.19 9.37 3.95
C TRP A 174 -1.55 9.93 4.35
N ALA A 175 -2.51 10.05 3.42
CA ALA A 175 -3.79 10.69 3.70
C ALA A 175 -4.54 10.03 4.87
N SER A 176 -4.42 8.71 5.00
CA SER A 176 -5.07 7.90 6.03
C SER A 176 -4.27 7.77 7.33
N ALA A 177 -3.08 8.35 7.40
CA ALA A 177 -2.15 8.12 8.51
C ALA A 177 -2.56 8.85 9.80
N GLY A 178 -2.20 8.27 10.94
CA GLY A 178 -2.58 8.80 12.25
C GLY A 178 -2.26 7.86 13.39
N PHE A 179 -2.78 8.17 14.57
CA PHE A 179 -2.66 7.34 15.78
C PHE A 179 -3.95 6.54 15.98
N TYR A 180 -3.84 5.22 15.87
CA TYR A 180 -4.99 4.31 15.89
C TYR A 180 -4.64 3.01 16.62
N PRO A 181 -5.63 2.18 17.01
CA PRO A 181 -5.35 0.84 17.49
C PRO A 181 -4.55 0.06 16.43
N ARG A 182 -3.46 -0.61 16.83
CA ARG A 182 -2.59 -1.38 15.91
C ARG A 182 -3.37 -2.36 15.03
N LEU A 183 -4.50 -2.89 15.53
CA LEU A 183 -5.36 -3.81 14.79
C LEU A 183 -5.92 -3.20 13.50
N PHE A 184 -6.03 -1.88 13.39
CA PHE A 184 -6.56 -1.22 12.19
C PHE A 184 -5.65 -1.44 10.97
N GLU A 185 -4.31 -1.47 11.16
CA GLU A 185 -3.37 -1.85 10.09
C GLU A 185 -3.66 -3.25 9.52
N PHE A 186 -4.22 -4.15 10.32
CA PHE A 186 -4.64 -5.45 9.84
C PHE A 186 -6.02 -5.38 9.17
N CYS A 187 -7.02 -4.74 9.80
CA CYS A 187 -8.38 -4.67 9.28
C CYS A 187 -8.45 -4.07 7.87
N VAL A 188 -7.73 -2.98 7.59
CA VAL A 188 -7.74 -2.34 6.26
C VAL A 188 -7.23 -3.26 5.15
N GLN A 189 -6.35 -4.21 5.48
CA GLN A 189 -5.83 -5.20 4.53
C GLN A 189 -6.84 -6.29 4.19
N TRP A 190 -7.81 -6.54 5.08
CA TRP A 190 -8.92 -7.47 4.79
C TRP A 190 -10.01 -6.80 3.99
N ILE A 191 -10.33 -5.54 4.29
CA ILE A 191 -11.35 -4.78 3.57
C ILE A 191 -10.89 -4.53 2.12
N SER A 192 -9.63 -4.14 1.91
CA SER A 192 -9.08 -3.85 0.59
C SER A 192 -8.93 -5.07 -0.34
N LYS A 193 -9.21 -6.29 0.16
CA LYS A 193 -9.19 -7.53 -0.64
C LYS A 193 -10.53 -7.89 -1.26
N TYR A 194 -11.61 -7.22 -0.85
CA TYR A 194 -12.97 -7.39 -1.38
C TYR A 194 -13.39 -6.12 -2.12
#